data_AF-A0AB35I110-F1
#
_entry.id   AF-A0AB35I110-F1
#
_cell.length_a   1.000
_cell.length_b   1.000
_cell.length_c   1.000
_cell.angle_alpha   90.00
_cell.angle_beta   90.00
_cell.angle_gamma   90.00
#
_symmetry.space_group_name_H-M   'P 1'
#
loop_
_entity.id
_entity.type
_entity.pdbx_description
1 polymer ?
#
loop_
_entity_poly.entity_id
_entity_poly.type
_entity_poly.pdbx_seq_one_letter_code
_entity_poly.pdbx_strand_id
1 'polypeptide(L)'
;QDIRTHIAEIYGMELSNGTINAVTDKLLPELQAWRERDLEPIYPIIWLDAIHYKIKENDRYVSKAIYTTNAVEAVHRQFRKLT
;
A
#
# COMPACT_ATOMS: atom_id res chain seq x y z
N GLN A 1 -6.57 -14.89 -8.19
CA GLN A 1 -7.66 -15.74 -8.68
C GLN A 1 -8.92 -14.91 -8.89
N ASP A 2 -9.44 -14.25 -7.85
CA ASP A 2 -10.72 -13.53 -7.93
C ASP A 2 -10.72 -12.42 -8.98
N ILE A 3 -9.65 -11.62 -9.05
CA ILE A 3 -9.46 -10.58 -10.08
C ILE A 3 -9.56 -11.17 -11.50
N ARG A 4 -8.96 -12.35 -11.72
CA ARG A 4 -8.98 -13.01 -13.02
C ARG A 4 -10.40 -13.44 -13.40
N THR A 5 -11.08 -14.13 -12.48
CA THR A 5 -12.46 -14.58 -12.70
C THR A 5 -13.37 -13.40 -13.02
N HIS A 6 -13.23 -12.30 -12.27
CA HIS A 6 -14.02 -11.10 -12.47
C HIS A 6 -13.77 -10.43 -13.84
N ILE A 7 -12.51 -10.39 -14.29
CA ILE A 7 -12.18 -9.85 -15.62
C ILE A 7 -12.69 -10.76 -16.74
N ALA A 8 -12.63 -12.07 -16.57
CA ALA A 8 -13.19 -13.02 -17.53
C ALA A 8 -14.72 -12.87 -17.64
N GLU A 9 -15.42 -12.67 -16.53
CA GLU A 9 -16.88 -12.47 -16.50
C GLU A 9 -17.32 -11.16 -17.17
N ILE A 10 -16.63 -10.05 -16.91
CA ILE A 10 -17.03 -8.73 -17.44
C ILE A 10 -16.55 -8.51 -18.88
N TYR A 11 -15.34 -8.94 -19.19
CA TYR A 11 -14.66 -8.58 -20.44
C TYR A 11 -14.38 -9.79 -21.36
N GLY A 12 -14.72 -11.02 -20.95
CA GLY A 12 -14.47 -12.22 -21.74
C GLY A 12 -12.97 -12.54 -21.94
N MET A 13 -12.10 -11.93 -21.14
CA MET A 13 -10.65 -12.04 -21.25
C MET A 13 -10.07 -12.99 -20.21
N GLU A 14 -9.35 -14.01 -20.66
CA GLU A 14 -8.57 -14.92 -19.79
C GLU A 14 -7.18 -14.34 -19.53
N LEU A 15 -6.88 -14.02 -18.27
CA LEU A 15 -5.58 -13.49 -17.84
C LEU A 15 -4.82 -14.51 -16.99
N SER A 16 -3.51 -14.61 -17.15
CA SER A 16 -2.70 -15.47 -16.27
C SER A 16 -2.46 -14.79 -14.91
N ASN A 17 -2.21 -15.58 -13.86
CA ASN A 17 -1.75 -15.02 -12.57
C ASN A 17 -0.42 -14.27 -12.73
N GLY A 18 0.46 -14.74 -13.64
CA GLY A 18 1.71 -14.05 -13.96
C GLY A 18 1.49 -12.67 -14.56
N THR A 19 0.46 -12.49 -15.39
CA THR A 19 0.10 -11.20 -15.98
C THR A 19 -0.39 -10.22 -14.90
N ILE A 20 -1.24 -10.68 -13.97
CA ILE A 20 -1.72 -9.85 -12.86
C ILE A 20 -0.58 -9.45 -11.92
N ASN A 21 0.33 -10.38 -11.63
CA ASN A 21 1.52 -10.09 -10.83
C ASN A 21 2.40 -9.05 -11.53
N ALA A 22 2.69 -9.23 -12.83
CA ALA A 22 3.49 -8.28 -13.60
C ALA A 22 2.85 -6.88 -13.68
N VAL A 23 1.53 -6.78 -13.66
CA VAL A 23 0.83 -5.48 -13.55
C VAL A 23 1.01 -4.89 -12.15
N THR A 24 0.84 -5.69 -11.10
CA THR A 24 1.02 -5.26 -9.70
C THR A 24 2.47 -4.81 -9.44
N ASP A 25 3.46 -5.49 -10.03
CA ASP A 25 4.88 -5.17 -9.87
C ASP A 25 5.24 -3.78 -10.42
N LYS A 26 4.45 -3.26 -11.38
CA LYS A 26 4.63 -1.89 -11.88
C LYS A 26 4.34 -0.81 -10.83
N LEU A 27 3.65 -1.15 -9.75
CA LEU A 27 3.40 -0.23 -8.63
C LEU A 27 4.61 -0.10 -7.69
N LEU A 28 5.59 -1.01 -7.76
CA LEU A 28 6.75 -0.98 -6.87
C LEU A 28 7.51 0.37 -6.87
N PRO A 29 7.80 1.00 -8.03
CA PRO A 29 8.46 2.30 -8.06
C PRO A 29 7.61 3.41 -7.43
N GLU A 30 6.30 3.39 -7.66
CA GLU A 30 5.37 4.38 -7.08
C GLU A 30 5.29 4.22 -5.56
N LEU A 31 5.25 2.98 -5.06
CA LEU A 31 5.30 2.68 -3.63
C LEU A 31 6.61 3.15 -2.99
N GLN A 32 7.74 2.99 -3.68
CA GLN A 32 9.04 3.51 -3.21
C GLN A 32 9.03 5.03 -3.14
N ALA A 33 8.61 5.71 -4.20
CA ALA A 33 8.50 7.17 -4.22
C ALA A 33 7.54 7.70 -3.14
N TRP A 34 6.42 7.00 -2.91
CA TRP A 34 5.48 7.33 -1.84
C TRP A 34 6.10 7.14 -0.45
N ARG A 35 6.96 6.13 -0.25
CA ARG A 35 7.67 5.90 1.01
C ARG A 35 8.76 6.94 1.28
N GLU A 36 9.42 7.41 0.23
CA GLU A 36 10.53 8.37 0.30
C GLU A 36 10.08 9.83 0.26
N ARG A 37 8.77 10.09 0.14
CA ARG A 37 8.23 11.44 0.07
C ARG A 37 8.61 12.26 1.30
N ASP A 38 8.87 13.55 1.08
CA ASP A 38 9.07 14.50 2.17
C ASP A 38 7.82 14.59 3.05
N LEU A 39 8.04 14.50 4.36
CA LEU A 39 7.00 14.66 5.36
C LEU A 39 6.95 16.12 5.84
N GLU A 40 5.80 16.51 6.40
CA GLU A 40 5.69 17.82 7.03
C GLU A 40 6.50 17.87 8.33
N PRO A 41 7.05 19.02 8.70
CA PRO A 41 7.89 19.13 9.90
C PRO A 41 7.11 18.96 11.21
N ILE A 42 5.77 19.10 11.19
CA ILE A 42 4.93 19.11 12.39
C ILE A 42 3.69 18.26 12.17
N TYR A 43 3.51 17.25 13.03
CA TYR A 43 2.29 16.46 13.17
C TYR A 43 1.83 16.53 14.63
N PRO A 44 0.73 17.24 14.95
CA PRO A 44 0.31 17.45 16.34
C PRO A 44 -0.04 16.17 17.11
N ILE A 45 -0.54 15.15 16.40
CA ILE A 45 -0.91 13.85 16.96
C ILE A 45 -0.43 12.77 15.99
N ILE A 46 0.25 11.75 16.54
CA ILE A 46 0.69 10.54 15.84
C ILE A 46 0.32 9.32 16.69
N TRP A 47 -0.18 8.27 16.07
CA TRP A 47 -0.30 6.96 16.69
C TRP A 47 0.29 5.86 15.80
N LEU A 48 0.77 4.81 16.47
CA LEU A 48 1.31 3.61 15.84
C LEU A 48 0.30 2.49 16.00
N ASP A 49 -0.03 1.83 14.91
CA ASP A 49 -0.83 0.61 14.90
C ASP A 49 0.02 -0.56 14.38
N ALA A 50 -0.35 -1.79 14.73
CA ALA A 50 0.38 -3.00 14.38
C ALA A 50 -0.57 -4.17 14.07
N ILE A 51 -0.46 -4.70 12.86
CA ILE A 51 -1.22 -5.87 12.42
C ILE A 51 -0.28 -7.06 12.24
N HIS A 52 -0.59 -8.18 12.90
CA HIS A 52 0.21 -9.40 12.80
C HIS A 52 -0.27 -10.28 11.65
N TYR A 53 0.63 -10.59 10.72
CA TYR A 53 0.38 -11.50 9.61
C TYR A 53 1.31 -12.71 9.68
N LYS A 54 0.76 -13.89 9.35
CA LYS A 54 1.56 -15.08 9.11
C LYS A 54 2.07 -15.04 7.68
N ILE A 55 3.39 -14.91 7.51
CA ILE A 55 4.03 -14.92 6.21
C ILE A 55 4.89 -16.18 6.05
N LYS A 56 5.03 -16.66 4.82
CA LYS A 56 5.91 -17.78 4.49
C LYS A 56 7.30 -17.24 4.19
N GLU A 57 8.29 -17.63 4.98
CA GLU A 57 9.70 -17.24 4.84
C GLU A 57 10.57 -18.49 5.03
N ASN A 58 11.48 -18.77 4.10
CA ASN A 58 12.34 -19.97 4.12
C ASN A 58 11.56 -21.27 4.41
N ASP A 59 10.41 -21.42 3.73
CA ASP A 59 9.48 -22.54 3.86
C ASP A 59 8.81 -22.73 5.24
N ARG A 60 8.94 -21.74 6.14
CA ARG A 60 8.28 -21.72 7.45
C ARG A 60 7.29 -20.56 7.55
N TYR A 61 6.16 -20.80 8.22
CA TYR A 61 5.22 -19.73 8.53
C TYR A 61 5.65 -19.00 9.80
N VAL A 62 5.96 -17.72 9.68
CA VAL A 62 6.39 -16.85 10.77
C VAL A 62 5.38 -15.72 10.94
N SER A 63 5.04 -15.41 12.19
CA SER A 63 4.22 -14.23 12.50
C SER A 63 5.10 -12.98 12.45
N LYS A 64 4.77 -12.01 11.60
CA LYS A 64 5.43 -10.70 11.55
C LYS A 64 4.39 -9.59 11.73
N ALA A 65 4.77 -8.53 12.46
CA ALA A 65 3.95 -7.35 12.61
C ALA A 65 4.25 -6.35 11.48
N ILE A 66 3.20 -5.83 10.86
CA ILE A 66 3.25 -4.66 9.99
C ILE A 66 2.84 -3.46 10.83
N TYR A 67 3.74 -2.50 10.95
CA TYR A 67 3.49 -1.26 11.67
C TYR A 67 2.96 -0.19 10.72
N THR A 68 1.92 0.53 11.13
CA THR A 68 1.41 1.70 10.40
C THR A 68 1.44 2.91 11.31
N THR A 69 1.96 4.02 10.79
CA THR A 69 1.97 5.32 11.47
C THR A 69 0.87 6.18 10.89
N ASN A 70 -0.04 6.61 11.75
CA ASN A 70 -1.15 7.49 11.37
C ASN A 70 -0.96 8.82 12.08
N ALA A 71 -1.08 9.91 11.34
CA ALA A 71 -0.81 11.25 11.85
C ALA A 71 -1.84 12.24 11.32
N VAL A 72 -2.17 13.24 12.13
CA VAL A 72 -3.03 14.37 11.72
C VAL A 72 -2.18 15.43 11.06
N GLU A 73 -2.49 15.78 9.80
CA GLU A 73 -1.82 16.88 9.09
C GLU A 73 -2.11 18.22 9.79
N ALA A 74 -1.10 19.09 9.88
CA ALA A 74 -1.28 20.42 10.46
C ALA A 74 -2.17 21.29 9.56
N VAL A 75 -3.08 22.05 10.18
CA VAL A 75 -4.05 22.94 9.50
C VAL A 75 -3.40 23.93 8.52
N HIS A 76 -2.10 24.24 8.69
CA HIS A 76 -1.32 25.09 7.78
C HIS A 76 -1.44 24.70 6.29
N ARG A 77 -1.65 23.41 5.99
CA ARG A 77 -1.78 22.91 4.62
C ARG A 77 -3.07 23.35 3.91
N GLN A 78 -4.16 23.58 4.63
CA GLN A 78 -5.42 24.06 4.03
C GLN A 78 -5.28 25.50 3.52
N PHE A 79 -4.46 26.33 4.18
CA PHE A 79 -4.25 27.72 3.79
C PHE A 79 -3.24 27.87 2.64
N ARG A 80 -2.19 27.04 2.57
CA ARG A 80 -1.20 27.08 1.48
C ARG A 80 -1.76 26.66 0.11
N LYS A 81 -2.85 25.89 0.07
CA LYS A 81 -3.51 25.54 -1.20
C LYS A 81 -4.43 26.65 -1.76
N LEU A 82 -4.65 27.74 -1.03
CA LEU A 82 -5.54 28.85 -1.39
C LEU A 82 -4.80 30.15 -1.78
N THR A 83 -3.46 30.14 -1.78
CA THR A 83 -2.57 31.22 -2.24
C THR A 83 -1.58 30.68 -3.24
#